data_AF-A0A917MD53-F1
#
_entry.id   AF-A0A917MD53-F1
#
_cell.length_a   1.000
_cell.length_b   1.000
_cell.length_c   1.000
_cell.angle_alpha   90.00
_cell.angle_beta   90.00
_cell.angle_gamma   90.00
#
_symmetry.space_group_name_H-M   'P 1'
#
loop_
_entity.id
_entity.type
_entity.pdbx_description
1 polymer ?
#
loop_
_entity_poly.entity_id
_entity_poly.type
_entity_poly.pdbx_seq_one_letter_code
_entity_poly.pdbx_strand_id
1 'polypeptide(L)'
;MVTISKAKKTYSTIYGAVALILAMVGTSAVIAQEQAPVQPQQEIRQDFEKKELDYFLNANLKINEIQMETQSEMMKVIEKEGISVEKFNEIASAQQNPDSTAVEPDPKEVESFQKAAEKITGMQPAIEERMVKAVEAEGLDVETYQQIAQAYQQSPKVKGELDQLIKEKQAQRADTLDQP
;
A
#
# COMPACT_ATOMS: atom_id res chain seq x y z
N MET A 1 38.56 -19.57 41.39
CA MET A 1 37.14 -20.00 41.38
C MET A 1 36.33 -18.88 40.75
N VAL A 2 35.76 -19.14 39.57
CA VAL A 2 35.06 -18.17 38.73
C VAL A 2 33.56 -18.41 38.88
N THR A 3 32.81 -17.40 39.30
CA THR A 3 31.35 -17.49 39.41
C THR A 3 30.73 -17.03 38.10
N ILE A 4 30.13 -17.99 37.38
CA ILE A 4 29.40 -17.79 36.12
C ILE A 4 28.02 -17.22 36.44
N SER A 5 27.76 -15.99 36.02
CA SER A 5 26.41 -15.40 36.02
C SER A 5 25.61 -15.94 34.84
N LYS A 6 24.45 -16.55 35.10
CA LYS A 6 23.54 -17.08 34.07
C LYS A 6 22.76 -15.93 33.43
N ALA A 7 22.96 -15.74 32.13
CA ALA A 7 22.19 -14.83 31.29
C ALA A 7 20.69 -15.20 31.31
N LYS A 8 19.84 -14.23 31.64
CA LYS A 8 18.39 -14.29 31.36
C LYS A 8 18.12 -13.60 30.04
N LYS A 9 17.58 -14.35 29.08
CA LYS A 9 17.12 -13.88 27.77
C LYS A 9 15.78 -13.16 27.96
N THR A 10 15.78 -11.83 27.92
CA THR A 10 14.55 -11.02 27.95
C THR A 10 14.14 -10.67 26.53
N TYR A 11 12.99 -11.19 26.12
CA TYR A 11 12.27 -10.79 24.91
C TYR A 11 11.75 -9.37 25.10
N SER A 12 12.26 -8.41 24.32
CA SER A 12 11.73 -7.05 24.29
C SER A 12 10.70 -6.96 23.16
N THR A 13 9.44 -7.09 23.54
CA THR A 13 8.29 -6.77 22.71
C THR A 13 8.12 -5.26 22.71
N ILE A 14 8.41 -4.59 21.60
CA ILE A 14 8.05 -3.18 21.42
C ILE A 14 6.70 -3.15 20.70
N TYR A 15 5.63 -3.15 21.49
CA TYR A 15 4.37 -2.54 21.08
C TYR A 15 4.59 -1.03 21.06
N GLY A 16 4.70 -0.45 19.85
CA GLY A 16 4.65 1.00 19.67
C GLY A 16 3.25 1.48 20.01
N ALA A 17 3.12 2.11 21.18
CA ALA A 17 1.89 2.67 21.70
C ALA A 17 1.38 3.81 20.80
N VAL A 18 0.18 3.65 20.23
CA VAL A 18 -0.67 4.79 19.85
C VAL A 18 -1.80 4.84 20.86
N ALA A 19 -1.47 5.32 22.05
CA ALA A 19 -2.44 5.66 23.08
C ALA A 19 -2.96 7.08 22.82
N LEU A 20 -4.22 7.16 22.42
CA LEU A 20 -5.23 8.12 22.90
C LEU A 20 -4.70 9.42 23.55
N ILE A 21 -4.82 10.53 22.82
CA ILE A 21 -4.93 11.87 23.44
C ILE A 21 -6.33 12.39 23.15
N LEU A 22 -7.28 11.99 24.00
CA LEU A 22 -8.49 12.76 24.28
C LEU A 22 -8.11 13.83 25.31
N ALA A 23 -7.80 15.04 24.86
CA ALA A 23 -7.68 16.20 25.73
C ALA A 23 -8.90 17.09 25.55
N MET A 24 -9.87 16.93 26.46
CA MET A 24 -10.81 18.00 26.78
C MET A 24 -10.02 19.21 27.27
N VAL A 25 -10.13 20.36 26.59
CA VAL A 25 -9.75 21.65 27.16
C VAL A 25 -10.93 22.60 27.00
N GLY A 26 -11.64 22.80 28.12
CA GLY A 26 -12.61 23.86 28.31
C GLY A 26 -11.96 25.07 28.98
N THR A 27 -12.46 26.25 28.57
CA THR A 27 -12.42 27.58 29.20
C THR A 27 -11.15 28.45 29.14
N SER A 28 -11.29 29.47 28.27
CA SER A 28 -10.91 30.88 28.41
C SER A 28 -9.43 31.31 28.32
N ALA A 29 -9.00 31.62 27.10
CA ALA A 29 -8.44 32.93 26.74
C ALA A 29 -8.57 33.11 25.21
N VAL A 30 -9.19 34.21 24.79
CA VAL A 30 -9.35 34.57 23.37
C VAL A 30 -7.98 34.97 22.83
N ILE A 31 -7.26 34.01 22.24
CA ILE A 31 -6.16 34.27 21.33
C ILE A 31 -6.71 34.02 19.94
N ALA A 32 -6.71 35.06 19.10
CA ALA A 32 -7.02 34.97 17.68
C ALA A 32 -5.92 34.15 17.00
N GLN A 33 -6.04 32.83 17.12
CA GLN A 33 -5.28 31.87 16.36
C GLN A 33 -6.11 31.62 15.10
N GLU A 34 -5.59 32.02 13.94
CA GLU A 34 -6.08 31.57 12.64
C GLU A 34 -6.23 30.04 12.73
N GLN A 35 -7.47 29.59 12.88
CA GLN A 35 -7.80 28.19 12.78
C GLN A 35 -7.45 27.80 11.35
N ALA A 36 -6.44 26.95 11.20
CA ALA A 36 -6.25 26.22 9.97
C ALA A 36 -7.61 25.63 9.56
N PRO A 37 -8.04 25.77 8.30
CA PRO A 37 -9.35 25.31 7.89
C PRO A 37 -9.49 23.83 8.26
N VAL A 38 -10.43 23.54 9.16
CA VAL A 38 -10.85 22.17 9.44
C VAL A 38 -11.43 21.69 8.11
N GLN A 39 -10.66 20.86 7.38
CA GLN A 39 -11.16 20.26 6.15
C GLN A 39 -12.41 19.45 6.52
N PRO A 40 -13.53 19.62 5.79
CA PRO A 40 -14.72 18.81 6.05
C PRO A 40 -14.34 17.33 5.94
N GLN A 41 -14.52 16.56 7.00
CA GLN A 41 -14.48 15.11 6.90
C GLN A 41 -15.62 14.69 5.96
N GLN A 42 -15.26 14.25 4.75
CA GLN A 42 -16.22 13.63 3.85
C GLN A 42 -16.81 12.42 4.57
N GLU A 43 -18.13 12.36 4.64
CA GLU A 43 -18.81 11.20 5.20
C GLU A 43 -18.47 9.96 4.35
N ILE A 44 -18.00 8.90 5.02
CA ILE A 44 -17.69 7.64 4.37
C ILE A 44 -19.01 7.01 3.89
N ARG A 45 -19.17 6.86 2.57
CA ARG A 45 -20.27 6.11 1.95
C ARG A 45 -20.22 4.64 2.40
N GLN A 46 -21.36 4.05 2.74
CA GLN A 46 -21.45 2.65 3.22
C GLN A 46 -22.63 1.86 2.63
N ASP A 47 -23.38 2.48 1.74
CA ASP A 47 -24.55 1.97 1.04
C ASP A 47 -24.17 1.66 -0.42
N PHE A 48 -23.22 0.73 -0.57
CA PHE A 48 -22.86 0.19 -1.87
C PHE A 48 -23.82 -0.93 -2.26
N GLU A 49 -24.15 -1.01 -3.53
CA GLU A 49 -24.90 -2.12 -4.09
C GLU A 49 -24.02 -3.38 -4.14
N LYS A 50 -24.62 -4.57 -3.95
CA LYS A 50 -23.87 -5.84 -3.98
C LYS A 50 -23.05 -6.01 -5.26
N LYS A 51 -23.56 -5.51 -6.41
CA LYS A 51 -22.82 -5.56 -7.69
C LYS A 51 -21.59 -4.65 -7.69
N GLU A 52 -21.63 -3.47 -7.05
CA GLU A 52 -20.49 -2.56 -6.96
C GLU A 52 -19.37 -3.22 -6.14
N LEU A 53 -19.72 -3.89 -5.03
CA LEU A 53 -18.78 -4.67 -4.22
C LEU A 53 -18.21 -5.88 -4.98
N ASP A 54 -19.02 -6.54 -5.82
CA ASP A 54 -18.56 -7.64 -6.68
C ASP A 54 -17.56 -7.17 -7.73
N TYR A 55 -17.90 -6.09 -8.45
CA TYR A 55 -17.02 -5.46 -9.44
C TYR A 55 -15.73 -4.96 -8.80
N PHE A 56 -15.80 -4.40 -7.60
CA PHE A 56 -14.61 -4.01 -6.84
C PHE A 56 -13.68 -5.20 -6.59
N LEU A 57 -14.20 -6.35 -6.15
CA LEU A 57 -13.38 -7.54 -5.93
C LEU A 57 -12.74 -8.06 -7.23
N ASN A 58 -13.51 -8.10 -8.32
CA ASN A 58 -13.00 -8.56 -9.61
C ASN A 58 -11.92 -7.59 -10.17
N ALA A 59 -12.13 -6.28 -10.01
CA ALA A 59 -11.17 -5.26 -10.39
C ALA A 59 -9.86 -5.41 -9.60
N ASN A 60 -9.94 -5.71 -8.30
CA ASN A 60 -8.76 -5.98 -7.47
C ASN A 60 -7.98 -7.21 -7.96
N LEU A 61 -8.64 -8.26 -8.47
CA LEU A 61 -7.93 -9.40 -9.06
C LEU A 61 -7.09 -8.98 -10.27
N LYS A 62 -7.68 -8.22 -11.20
CA LYS A 62 -6.97 -7.69 -12.38
C LYS A 62 -5.86 -6.72 -12.01
N ILE A 63 -6.11 -5.85 -11.03
CA ILE A 63 -5.10 -4.91 -10.52
C ILE A 63 -3.93 -5.67 -9.90
N ASN A 64 -4.16 -6.74 -9.15
CA ASN A 64 -3.10 -7.57 -8.60
C ASN A 64 -2.26 -8.23 -9.71
N GLU A 65 -2.88 -8.70 -10.79
CA GLU A 65 -2.17 -9.21 -11.96
C GLU A 65 -1.28 -8.13 -12.60
N ILE A 66 -1.83 -6.93 -12.84
CA ILE A 66 -1.07 -5.78 -13.34
C ILE A 66 0.11 -5.45 -12.43
N GLN A 67 -0.07 -5.48 -11.11
CA GLN A 67 1.01 -5.22 -10.16
C GLN A 67 2.13 -6.26 -10.25
N MET A 68 1.80 -7.55 -10.37
CA MET A 68 2.80 -8.62 -10.54
C MET A 68 3.59 -8.45 -11.86
N GLU A 69 2.88 -8.14 -12.94
CA GLU A 69 3.51 -7.87 -14.25
C GLU A 69 4.42 -6.65 -14.17
N THR A 70 3.94 -5.58 -13.53
CA THR A 70 4.71 -4.34 -13.33
C THR A 70 5.99 -4.60 -12.56
N GLN A 71 5.94 -5.40 -11.47
CA GLN A 71 7.15 -5.80 -10.73
C GLN A 71 8.14 -6.54 -11.63
N SER A 72 7.67 -7.45 -12.48
CA SER A 72 8.51 -8.15 -13.46
C SER A 72 9.14 -7.20 -14.48
N GLU A 73 8.37 -6.23 -14.98
CA GLU A 73 8.85 -5.22 -15.93
C GLU A 73 9.93 -4.33 -15.29
N MET A 74 9.72 -3.87 -14.05
CA MET A 74 10.73 -3.07 -13.33
C MET A 74 12.04 -3.83 -13.15
N MET A 75 11.99 -5.10 -12.71
CA MET A 75 13.21 -5.93 -12.58
C MET A 75 13.97 -6.02 -13.90
N LYS A 76 13.27 -6.24 -15.02
CA LYS A 76 13.88 -6.29 -16.35
C LYS A 76 14.49 -4.95 -16.77
N VAL A 77 13.89 -3.82 -16.41
CA VAL A 77 14.46 -2.49 -16.69
C VAL A 77 15.76 -2.31 -15.91
N ILE A 78 15.77 -2.65 -14.62
CA ILE A 78 16.94 -2.54 -13.75
C ILE A 78 18.11 -3.39 -14.30
N GLU A 79 17.84 -4.66 -14.58
CA GLU A 79 18.84 -5.59 -15.12
C GLU A 79 19.41 -5.14 -16.48
N LYS A 80 18.57 -4.54 -17.34
CA LYS A 80 19.00 -4.01 -18.65
C LYS A 80 19.95 -2.83 -18.54
N GLU A 81 19.88 -2.05 -17.47
CA GLU A 81 20.84 -0.97 -17.21
C GLU A 81 22.15 -1.47 -16.58
N GLY A 82 22.29 -2.79 -16.37
CA GLY A 82 23.54 -3.41 -15.94
C GLY A 82 23.78 -3.38 -14.43
N ILE A 83 22.73 -3.21 -13.64
CA ILE A 83 22.76 -3.22 -12.18
C ILE A 83 21.77 -4.27 -11.64
N SER A 84 22.07 -4.88 -10.50
CA SER A 84 21.14 -5.84 -9.87
C SER A 84 20.01 -5.11 -9.14
N VAL A 85 18.91 -5.81 -8.89
CA VAL A 85 17.78 -5.26 -8.11
C VAL A 85 18.21 -4.91 -6.68
N GLU A 86 19.06 -5.74 -6.07
CA GLU A 86 19.62 -5.48 -4.74
C GLU A 86 20.42 -4.18 -4.74
N LYS A 87 21.31 -4.01 -5.72
CA LYS A 87 22.16 -2.82 -5.80
C LYS A 87 21.36 -1.55 -6.12
N PHE A 88 20.34 -1.67 -6.97
CA PHE A 88 19.38 -0.59 -7.21
C PHE A 88 18.67 -0.17 -5.91
N ASN A 89 18.21 -1.13 -5.11
CA ASN A 89 17.55 -0.85 -3.82
C ASN A 89 18.48 -0.25 -2.77
N GLU A 90 19.75 -0.69 -2.73
CA GLU A 90 20.78 -0.11 -1.87
C GLU A 90 21.00 1.38 -2.19
N ILE A 91 21.16 1.71 -3.48
CA ILE A 91 21.35 3.09 -3.94
C ILE A 91 20.11 3.93 -3.67
N ALA A 92 18.90 3.41 -3.95
CA ALA A 92 17.64 4.10 -3.64
C ALA A 92 17.51 4.43 -2.15
N SER A 93 17.81 3.47 -1.28
CA SER A 93 17.72 3.63 0.17
C SER A 93 18.74 4.64 0.71
N ALA A 94 19.95 4.66 0.12
CA ALA A 94 20.98 5.65 0.46
C ALA A 94 20.57 7.07 0.04
N GLN A 95 19.91 7.24 -1.10
CA GLN A 95 19.41 8.55 -1.54
C GLN A 95 18.26 9.07 -0.68
N GLN A 96 17.41 8.19 -0.14
CA GLN A 96 16.31 8.58 0.76
C GLN A 96 16.79 8.95 2.17
N ASN A 97 17.93 8.41 2.61
CA ASN A 97 18.47 8.63 3.94
C ASN A 97 19.90 9.23 3.84
N PRO A 98 20.03 10.55 3.70
CA PRO A 98 21.34 11.22 3.54
C PRO A 98 22.26 11.09 4.76
N ASP A 99 21.72 10.75 5.94
CA ASP A 99 22.49 10.46 7.17
C ASP A 99 22.99 9.00 7.26
N SER A 100 22.74 8.20 6.22
CA SER A 100 23.18 6.81 6.15
C SER A 100 24.70 6.70 6.08
N THR A 101 25.29 5.82 6.89
CA THR A 101 26.72 5.47 6.83
C THR A 101 27.03 4.49 5.70
N ALA A 102 26.17 4.41 4.67
CA ALA A 102 26.36 3.51 3.54
C ALA A 102 27.62 3.90 2.77
N VAL A 103 28.32 2.89 2.25
CA VAL A 103 29.46 3.08 1.35
C VAL A 103 28.98 3.84 0.11
N GLU A 104 29.71 4.87 -0.29
CA GLU A 104 29.41 5.65 -1.49
C GLU A 104 29.41 4.71 -2.72
N PRO A 105 28.31 4.65 -3.50
CA PRO A 105 28.21 3.74 -4.64
C PRO A 105 29.17 4.10 -5.77
N ASP A 106 29.57 3.11 -6.59
CA ASP A 106 30.44 3.35 -7.74
C ASP A 106 29.74 4.32 -8.73
N PRO A 107 30.46 5.32 -9.30
CA PRO A 107 29.87 6.27 -10.24
C PRO A 107 29.12 5.62 -11.43
N LYS A 108 29.56 4.45 -11.91
CA LYS A 108 28.87 3.69 -12.96
C LYS A 108 27.56 3.09 -12.47
N GLU A 109 27.54 2.59 -11.23
CA GLU A 109 26.32 2.07 -10.61
C GLU A 109 25.30 3.19 -10.38
N VAL A 110 25.77 4.39 -10.02
CA VAL A 110 24.93 5.60 -9.91
C VAL A 110 24.35 5.98 -11.27
N GLU A 111 25.14 5.94 -12.35
CA GLU A 111 24.64 6.21 -13.71
C GLU A 111 23.58 5.19 -14.15
N SER A 112 23.85 3.88 -13.97
CA SER A 112 22.89 2.81 -14.25
C SER A 112 21.61 2.95 -13.43
N PHE A 113 21.74 3.29 -12.14
CA PHE A 113 20.61 3.57 -11.26
C PHE A 113 19.75 4.72 -11.82
N GLN A 114 20.36 5.84 -12.20
CA GLN A 114 19.63 7.01 -12.71
C GLN A 114 18.83 6.66 -13.97
N LYS A 115 19.44 5.94 -14.93
CA LYS A 115 18.75 5.49 -16.15
C LYS A 115 17.60 4.54 -15.85
N ALA A 116 17.79 3.60 -14.93
CA ALA A 116 16.75 2.67 -14.54
C ALA A 116 15.59 3.41 -13.84
N ALA A 117 15.90 4.33 -12.92
CA ALA A 117 14.93 5.13 -12.20
C ALA A 117 14.11 6.03 -13.15
N GLU A 118 14.76 6.66 -14.14
CA GLU A 118 14.09 7.46 -15.16
C GLU A 118 13.09 6.60 -15.97
N LYS A 119 13.53 5.43 -16.43
CA LYS A 119 12.67 4.50 -17.18
C LYS A 119 11.49 3.99 -16.35
N ILE A 120 11.73 3.60 -15.09
CA ILE A 120 10.66 3.17 -14.17
C ILE A 120 9.67 4.30 -13.93
N THR A 121 10.15 5.52 -13.71
CA THR A 121 9.28 6.70 -13.54
C THR A 121 8.44 6.94 -14.80
N GLY A 122 9.04 6.79 -15.99
CA GLY A 122 8.34 6.92 -17.26
C GLY A 122 7.26 5.85 -17.51
N MET A 123 7.29 4.73 -16.79
CA MET A 123 6.25 3.69 -16.89
C MET A 123 4.99 4.02 -16.07
N GLN A 124 5.08 4.91 -15.07
CA GLN A 124 3.97 5.17 -14.13
C GLN A 124 2.65 5.54 -14.82
N PRO A 125 2.62 6.46 -15.82
CA PRO A 125 1.36 6.82 -16.46
C PRO A 125 0.68 5.64 -17.17
N ALA A 126 1.47 4.77 -17.81
CA ALA A 126 0.95 3.59 -18.50
C ALA A 126 0.41 2.55 -17.49
N ILE A 127 1.06 2.41 -16.35
CA ILE A 127 0.60 1.53 -15.26
C ILE A 127 -0.71 2.06 -14.67
N GLU A 128 -0.81 3.37 -14.41
CA GLU A 128 -2.03 4.02 -13.92
C GLU A 128 -3.19 3.81 -14.90
N GLU A 129 -2.96 4.03 -16.21
CA GLU A 129 -3.96 3.80 -17.25
C GLU A 129 -4.46 2.35 -17.27
N ARG A 130 -3.55 1.37 -17.11
CA ARG A 130 -3.91 -0.05 -17.03
C ARG A 130 -4.79 -0.33 -15.81
N MET A 131 -4.48 0.25 -14.66
CA MET A 131 -5.30 0.10 -13.45
C MET A 131 -6.69 0.72 -13.61
N VAL A 132 -6.78 1.93 -14.18
CA VAL A 132 -8.07 2.58 -14.48
C VAL A 132 -8.91 1.71 -15.41
N LYS A 133 -8.32 1.23 -16.51
CA LYS A 133 -9.00 0.31 -17.45
C LYS A 133 -9.45 -0.99 -16.79
N ALA A 134 -8.69 -1.51 -15.82
CA ALA A 134 -9.08 -2.71 -15.09
C ALA A 134 -10.34 -2.50 -14.24
N VAL A 135 -10.50 -1.32 -13.64
CA VAL A 135 -11.70 -0.92 -12.89
C VAL A 135 -12.88 -0.72 -13.84
N GLU A 136 -12.69 0.08 -14.89
CA GLU A 136 -13.75 0.39 -15.87
C GLU A 136 -14.25 -0.87 -16.61
N ALA A 137 -13.37 -1.83 -16.90
CA ALA A 137 -13.73 -3.08 -17.56
C ALA A 137 -14.67 -3.98 -16.71
N GLU A 138 -14.74 -3.79 -15.39
CA GLU A 138 -15.71 -4.46 -14.53
C GLU A 138 -17.06 -3.73 -14.45
N GLY A 139 -17.18 -2.57 -15.09
CA GLY A 139 -18.39 -1.74 -15.03
C GLY A 139 -18.48 -0.88 -13.76
N LEU A 140 -17.34 -0.64 -13.11
CA LEU A 140 -17.21 0.26 -11.97
C LEU A 140 -16.47 1.53 -12.43
N ASP A 141 -16.88 2.71 -11.96
CA ASP A 141 -16.10 3.92 -12.17
C ASP A 141 -15.01 4.07 -11.09
N VAL A 142 -14.00 4.89 -11.39
CA VAL A 142 -12.83 5.07 -10.51
C VAL A 142 -13.21 5.73 -9.18
N GLU A 143 -14.18 6.63 -9.15
CA GLU A 143 -14.61 7.31 -7.93
C GLU A 143 -15.27 6.31 -6.97
N THR A 144 -16.21 5.52 -7.47
CA THR A 144 -16.87 4.46 -6.68
C THR A 144 -15.85 3.42 -6.20
N TYR A 145 -14.88 3.04 -7.03
CA TYR A 145 -13.79 2.17 -6.60
C TYR A 145 -13.00 2.75 -5.42
N GLN A 146 -12.63 4.03 -5.48
CA GLN A 146 -11.90 4.71 -4.40
C GLN A 146 -12.74 4.82 -3.13
N GLN A 147 -14.04 5.12 -3.26
CA GLN A 147 -14.97 5.16 -2.13
C GLN A 147 -15.08 3.79 -1.45
N ILE A 148 -15.18 2.70 -2.20
CA ILE A 148 -15.21 1.35 -1.64
C ILE A 148 -13.89 1.01 -0.95
N ALA A 149 -12.75 1.35 -1.55
CA ALA A 149 -11.43 1.12 -0.95
C ALA A 149 -11.27 1.87 0.39
N GLN A 150 -11.72 3.14 0.43
CA GLN A 150 -11.73 3.95 1.64
C GLN A 150 -12.67 3.37 2.70
N ALA A 151 -13.89 2.99 2.29
CA ALA A 151 -14.88 2.42 3.17
C ALA A 151 -14.47 1.04 3.71
N TYR A 152 -13.75 0.23 2.94
CA TYR A 152 -13.21 -1.05 3.42
C TYR A 152 -12.25 -0.87 4.61
N GLN A 153 -11.48 0.23 4.65
CA GLN A 153 -10.57 0.54 5.75
C GLN A 153 -11.28 1.12 6.98
N GLN A 154 -12.38 1.87 6.78
CA GLN A 154 -12.97 2.72 7.82
C GLN A 154 -14.37 2.30 8.26
N SER A 155 -15.11 1.54 7.45
CA SER A 155 -16.46 1.04 7.74
C SER A 155 -16.43 -0.46 8.06
N PRO A 156 -16.73 -0.84 9.32
CA PRO A 156 -16.92 -2.24 9.68
C PRO A 156 -18.02 -2.94 8.87
N LYS A 157 -19.04 -2.19 8.43
CA LYS A 157 -20.14 -2.69 7.61
C LYS A 157 -19.62 -3.13 6.23
N VAL A 158 -18.98 -2.21 5.51
CA VAL A 158 -18.45 -2.49 4.16
C VAL A 158 -17.39 -3.58 4.20
N LYS A 159 -16.53 -3.57 5.22
CA LYS A 159 -15.57 -4.65 5.45
C LYS A 159 -16.27 -6.02 5.60
N GLY A 160 -17.31 -6.09 6.42
CA GLY A 160 -18.06 -7.33 6.64
C GLY A 160 -18.74 -7.85 5.37
N GLU A 161 -19.32 -6.96 4.57
CA GLU A 161 -19.96 -7.31 3.30
C GLU A 161 -18.94 -7.87 2.29
N LEU A 162 -17.77 -7.23 2.14
CA LEU A 162 -16.70 -7.72 1.28
C LEU A 162 -16.11 -9.05 1.79
N ASP A 163 -15.86 -9.19 3.09
CA ASP A 163 -15.37 -10.43 3.70
C ASP A 163 -16.34 -11.61 3.43
N GLN A 164 -17.65 -11.36 3.52
CA GLN A 164 -18.67 -12.36 3.21
C GLN A 164 -18.66 -12.72 1.72
N LEU A 165 -18.62 -11.72 0.83
CA LEU A 165 -18.61 -11.96 -0.60
C LEU A 165 -17.38 -12.75 -1.06
N ILE A 166 -16.21 -12.51 -0.45
CA ILE A 166 -14.99 -13.29 -0.69
C ILE A 166 -15.20 -14.76 -0.29
N LYS A 167 -15.79 -15.03 0.87
CA LYS A 167 -16.09 -16.40 1.32
C LYS A 167 -17.07 -17.11 0.37
N GLU A 168 -18.11 -16.41 -0.08
CA GLU A 168 -19.08 -16.93 -1.05
C GLU A 168 -18.40 -17.31 -2.37
N LYS A 169 -17.54 -16.45 -2.92
CA LYS A 169 -16.78 -16.74 -4.16
C LYS A 169 -15.82 -17.92 -3.98
N GLN A 170 -15.17 -18.04 -2.82
CA GLN A 170 -14.27 -19.17 -2.53
C GLN A 170 -15.02 -20.51 -2.47
N ALA A 171 -16.19 -20.53 -1.81
CA ALA A 171 -17.04 -21.73 -1.74
C ALA A 171 -17.53 -22.15 -3.13
N GLN A 172 -18.01 -21.19 -3.94
CA GLN A 172 -18.46 -21.45 -5.31
C GLN A 172 -17.34 -22.03 -6.20
N ARG A 173 -16.11 -21.53 -6.04
CA ARG A 173 -14.95 -22.05 -6.79
C ARG A 173 -14.60 -23.49 -6.39
N ALA A 174 -14.70 -23.84 -5.11
CA ALA A 174 -14.48 -25.20 -4.63
C ALA A 174 -15.54 -26.17 -5.22
N ASP A 175 -16.80 -25.76 -5.23
CA ASP A 175 -17.90 -26.58 -5.79
C ASP A 175 -17.76 -26.80 -7.31
N THR A 176 -17.20 -25.84 -8.06
CA THR A 176 -16.96 -26.00 -9.51
C THR A 176 -15.79 -26.92 -9.85
N LEU A 177 -14.87 -27.19 -8.92
CA LEU A 177 -13.72 -28.08 -9.14
C LEU A 177 -14.03 -29.55 -8.81
N ASP A 178 -15.12 -29.81 -8.10
CA ASP A 178 -15.60 -31.15 -7.71
C ASP A 178 -16.71 -31.69 -8.64
N GLN A 179 -17.05 -30.98 -9.72
CA GLN A 179 -17.96 -31.50 -10.75
C GLN A 179 -17.17 -32.31 -11.81
N PRO A 180 -17.58 -33.55 -12.12
CA PRO A 180 -16.86 -34.46 -13.02
C PRO A 180 -16.86 -34.02 -14.48
#